data_AF-A0A645IZ80-F1
#
_entry.id   AF-A0A645IZ80-F1
#
_cell.length_a   1.000
_cell.length_b   1.000
_cell.length_c   1.000
_cell.angle_alpha   90.00
_cell.angle_beta   90.00
_cell.angle_gamma   90.00
#
_symmetry.space_group_name_H-M   'P 1'
#
loop_
_entity.id
_entity.type
_entity.pdbx_description
1 polymer ?
#
loop_
_entity_poly.entity_id
_entity_poly.type
_entity_poly.pdbx_seq_one_letter_code
_entity_poly.pdbx_strand_id
1 'polypeptide(L)'
;MSLSVTPIAAFISENLADIYQELKDFAANYQLADTDVMNDALVTCLETFGEHWGQKVLNALRALHNIKYNDGSPDESLEDVDSKKRKMNKNTFLGFLREDDDVNSYF
;
A
#
# COMPACT_ATOMS: atom_id res chain seq x y z
N MET A 1 -21.82 25.05 -2.23
CA MET A 1 -21.31 23.68 -1.97
C MET A 1 -19.80 23.77 -1.96
N SER A 2 -19.19 23.82 -0.77
CA SER A 2 -17.72 23.78 -0.63
C SER A 2 -17.26 22.34 -0.87
N LEU A 3 -16.63 22.10 -2.01
CA LEU A 3 -15.84 20.89 -2.21
C LEU A 3 -14.74 20.92 -1.15
N SER A 4 -14.80 20.04 -0.16
CA SER A 4 -13.71 19.84 0.79
C SER A 4 -12.54 19.26 0.00
N VAL A 5 -11.66 20.14 -0.47
CA VAL A 5 -10.39 19.80 -1.11
C VAL A 5 -9.40 19.34 -0.04
N THR A 6 -9.82 18.39 0.80
CA THR A 6 -8.87 17.56 1.53
C THR A 6 -8.36 16.56 0.52
N PRO A 7 -7.06 16.54 0.18
CA PRO A 7 -6.51 15.49 -0.66
C PRO A 7 -6.89 14.16 -0.01
N ILE A 8 -7.53 13.28 -0.77
CA ILE A 8 -7.81 11.92 -0.30
C ILE A 8 -6.43 11.31 -0.03
N ALA A 9 -6.07 11.23 1.24
CA ALA A 9 -4.81 10.67 1.68
C ALA A 9 -4.85 9.16 1.43
N ALA A 10 -4.50 8.74 0.21
CA ALA A 10 -4.42 7.34 -0.15
C ALA A 10 -3.12 6.76 0.41
N PHE A 11 -3.23 5.76 1.29
CA PHE A 11 -2.05 5.11 1.86
C PHE A 11 -1.45 4.11 0.86
N ILE A 12 -0.12 4.00 0.84
CA ILE A 12 0.57 2.98 0.01
C ILE A 12 0.07 1.58 0.38
N SER A 13 -0.14 1.32 1.67
CA SER A 13 -0.65 0.03 2.16
C SER A 13 -2.06 -0.28 1.66
N GLU A 14 -2.93 0.72 1.56
CA GLU A 14 -4.29 0.57 1.03
C GLU A 14 -4.25 0.27 -0.47
N ASN A 15 -3.48 1.05 -1.24
CA ASN A 15 -3.29 0.78 -2.67
C ASN A 15 -2.76 -0.65 -2.89
N LEU A 16 -1.80 -1.12 -2.09
CA LEU A 16 -1.28 -2.48 -2.19
C LEU A 16 -2.29 -3.55 -1.78
N ALA A 17 -3.12 -3.29 -0.77
CA ALA A 17 -4.18 -4.21 -0.35
C ALA A 17 -5.24 -4.37 -1.46
N ASP A 18 -5.64 -3.27 -2.08
CA ASP A 18 -6.62 -3.29 -3.18
C ASP A 18 -6.08 -4.02 -4.42
N ILE A 19 -4.80 -3.78 -4.78
CA ILE A 19 -4.13 -4.53 -5.85
C ILE A 19 -4.07 -6.02 -5.51
N TYR A 20 -3.75 -6.35 -4.26
CA TYR A 20 -3.68 -7.75 -3.83
C TYR A 20 -5.03 -8.44 -3.92
N GLN A 21 -6.13 -7.77 -3.56
CA GLN A 21 -7.47 -8.34 -3.62
C GLN A 21 -7.82 -8.78 -5.05
N GLU A 22 -7.67 -7.89 -6.02
CA GLU A 22 -7.95 -8.17 -7.44
C GLU A 22 -7.11 -9.36 -7.96
N LEU A 23 -5.81 -9.35 -7.68
CA LEU A 23 -4.90 -10.41 -8.12
C LEU A 23 -5.17 -11.74 -7.42
N LYS A 24 -5.56 -11.71 -6.14
CA LYS A 24 -5.86 -12.91 -5.36
C LYS A 24 -7.16 -13.55 -5.80
N ASP A 25 -8.19 -12.75 -6.09
CA ASP A 25 -9.47 -13.21 -6.60
C ASP A 25 -9.30 -13.85 -7.98
N PHE A 26 -8.54 -13.21 -8.87
CA PHE A 26 -8.14 -13.81 -10.14
C PHE A 26 -7.43 -15.15 -9.93
N ALA A 27 -6.39 -15.20 -9.11
CA ALA A 27 -5.60 -16.41 -8.89
C ALA A 27 -6.43 -17.55 -8.27
N ALA A 28 -7.35 -17.24 -7.35
CA ALA A 28 -8.23 -18.22 -6.73
C ALA A 28 -9.19 -18.84 -7.75
N ASN A 29 -9.81 -18.02 -8.61
CA ASN A 29 -10.69 -18.51 -9.67
C ASN A 29 -9.91 -19.30 -10.73
N TYR A 30 -8.69 -18.86 -11.09
CA TYR A 30 -7.86 -19.54 -12.07
C TYR A 30 -7.38 -20.92 -11.61
N GLN A 31 -7.23 -21.11 -10.29
CA GLN A 31 -6.83 -22.38 -9.69
C GLN A 31 -7.90 -23.48 -9.76
N LEU A 32 -9.15 -23.14 -10.06
CA LEU A 32 -10.24 -24.12 -10.18
C LEU A 32 -10.09 -25.02 -11.42
N ALA A 33 -9.26 -24.62 -12.39
CA ALA A 33 -8.99 -25.35 -13.64
C ALA A 33 -10.24 -25.61 -14.50
N ASP A 34 -11.30 -24.84 -14.28
CA ASP A 34 -12.48 -24.77 -15.13
C ASP A 34 -12.26 -23.69 -16.20
N THR A 35 -12.34 -24.08 -17.47
CA THR A 35 -11.96 -23.19 -18.59
C THR A 35 -12.82 -21.95 -18.70
N ASP A 36 -14.11 -22.06 -18.35
CA ASP A 36 -15.04 -20.95 -18.46
C ASP A 36 -14.77 -19.95 -17.32
N VAL A 37 -14.63 -20.47 -16.10
CA VAL A 37 -14.29 -19.65 -14.92
C VAL A 37 -12.92 -18.99 -15.06
N MET A 38 -11.93 -19.70 -15.62
CA MET A 38 -10.61 -19.13 -15.88
C MET A 38 -10.65 -18.00 -16.89
N ASN A 39 -11.47 -18.13 -17.95
CA ASN A 39 -11.64 -17.10 -18.97
C ASN A 39 -12.28 -15.85 -18.37
N ASP A 40 -13.39 -16.03 -17.66
CA ASP A 40 -14.13 -14.93 -17.01
C ASP A 40 -13.26 -14.21 -15.99
N ALA A 41 -12.48 -14.95 -15.20
CA ALA A 41 -11.56 -14.37 -14.22
C ALA A 41 -10.45 -13.54 -14.90
N LEU A 42 -9.91 -14.02 -16.03
CA LEU A 42 -8.90 -13.28 -16.79
C LEU A 42 -9.47 -12.00 -17.39
N VAL A 43 -10.66 -12.07 -18.01
CA VAL A 43 -11.33 -10.90 -18.60
C VAL A 43 -11.61 -9.87 -17.52
N THR A 44 -12.21 -10.28 -16.40
CA THR A 44 -12.51 -9.41 -15.26
C THR A 44 -11.25 -8.71 -14.75
N CYS A 45 -10.16 -9.45 -14.55
CA CYS A 45 -8.89 -8.91 -14.07
C CYS A 45 -8.30 -7.84 -15.01
N LEU A 46 -8.46 -8.01 -16.33
CA LEU A 46 -7.99 -7.06 -17.33
C LEU A 46 -8.88 -5.81 -17.40
N GLU A 47 -10.20 -5.96 -17.29
CA GLU A 47 -11.14 -4.85 -17.26
C GLU A 47 -10.93 -4.00 -16.00
N THR A 48 -10.89 -4.62 -14.82
CA THR A 48 -10.66 -3.92 -13.54
C THR A 48 -9.27 -3.29 -13.46
N PHE A 49 -8.28 -3.80 -14.21
CA PHE A 49 -6.97 -3.16 -14.31
C PHE A 49 -7.07 -1.78 -14.95
N GLY A 50 -7.79 -1.68 -16.08
CA GLY A 50 -7.99 -0.41 -16.79
C GLY A 50 -8.88 0.56 -16.01
N GLU A 51 -9.86 0.04 -15.27
CA GLU A 51 -10.85 0.87 -14.58
C GLU A 51 -10.40 1.32 -13.19
N HIS A 52 -9.68 0.47 -12.45
CA HIS A 52 -9.52 0.63 -11.00
C HIS A 52 -8.08 0.40 -10.51
N TRP A 53 -7.59 -0.84 -10.53
CA TRP A 53 -6.38 -1.19 -9.77
C TRP A 53 -5.08 -0.85 -10.50
N GLY A 54 -5.11 -0.65 -11.82
CA GLY A 54 -3.95 -0.14 -12.57
C GLY A 54 -3.52 1.26 -12.12
N GLN A 55 -4.47 2.14 -11.83
CA GLN A 55 -4.15 3.47 -11.27
C GLN A 55 -3.57 3.36 -9.85
N LYS A 56 -4.06 2.42 -9.05
CA LYS A 56 -3.52 2.15 -7.70
C LYS A 56 -2.06 1.67 -7.75
N VAL A 57 -1.69 0.86 -8.76
CA VAL A 57 -0.30 0.45 -9.00
C VAL A 57 0.59 1.66 -9.24
N LEU A 58 0.19 2.57 -10.13
CA LEU A 58 0.97 3.78 -10.44
C LEU A 58 1.12 4.69 -9.21
N ASN A 59 0.04 4.87 -8.44
CA ASN A 59 0.05 5.66 -7.22
C ASN A 59 1.02 5.07 -6.17
N ALA A 60 0.98 3.75 -5.97
CA ALA A 60 1.88 3.06 -5.05
C ALA A 60 3.34 3.17 -5.51
N LEU A 61 3.63 2.91 -6.79
CA LEU A 61 4.98 3.00 -7.35
C LEU A 61 5.57 4.41 -7.26
N ARG A 62 4.77 5.45 -7.57
CA ARG A 62 5.20 6.85 -7.44
C ARG A 62 5.58 7.19 -6.01
N ALA A 63 4.73 6.80 -5.06
CA ALA A 63 4.97 7.06 -3.64
C ALA A 63 6.21 6.29 -3.12
N LEU A 64 6.38 5.02 -3.52
CA LEU A 64 7.55 4.22 -3.17
C LEU A 64 8.84 4.79 -3.77
N HIS A 65 8.81 5.23 -5.02
CA HIS A 65 9.94 5.87 -5.67
C HIS A 65 10.36 7.14 -4.93
N ASN A 66 9.40 8.00 -4.57
CA ASN A 66 9.68 9.22 -3.82
C ASN A 66 10.29 8.91 -2.44
N ILE A 67 9.80 7.89 -1.73
CA ILE A 67 10.41 7.46 -0.46
C ILE A 67 11.84 6.96 -0.66
N LYS A 68 12.12 6.23 -1.74
CA LYS A 68 13.43 5.62 -1.98
C LYS A 68 14.48 6.61 -2.44
N TYR A 69 14.09 7.56 -3.31
CA TYR A 69 15.02 8.43 -4.04
C TYR A 69 14.90 9.91 -3.68
N ASN A 70 13.83 10.34 -3.02
CA ASN A 70 13.60 11.75 -2.67
C ASN A 70 13.73 12.07 -1.17
N ASP A 71 14.08 11.10 -0.30
CA ASP A 71 14.23 11.30 1.16
C ASP A 71 15.52 12.08 1.54
N GLY A 72 16.12 12.81 0.58
CA GLY A 72 17.38 13.56 0.74
C GLY A 72 17.52 14.85 -0.07
N SER A 73 16.50 15.29 -0.83
CA SER A 73 16.53 16.60 -1.48
C SER A 73 15.53 17.53 -0.79
N PRO A 74 15.98 18.58 -0.09
CA PRO A 74 15.09 19.61 0.42
C PRO A 74 14.83 20.60 -0.71
N ASP A 75 14.00 20.24 -1.69
CA ASP A 75 13.38 21.28 -2.52
C ASP A 75 12.12 20.83 -3.27
N GLU A 76 11.07 21.61 -3.03
CA GLU A 76 10.02 22.01 -3.97
C GLU A 76 9.41 20.94 -4.90
N SER A 77 8.34 20.30 -4.44
CA SER A 77 7.09 20.12 -5.25
C SER A 77 6.10 19.15 -4.60
N LEU A 78 5.68 19.39 -3.36
CA LEU A 78 4.33 19.03 -2.89
C LEU A 78 4.00 19.99 -1.75
N GLU A 79 3.25 21.05 -2.05
CA GLU A 79 2.50 21.77 -1.04
C GLU A 79 1.50 20.79 -0.42
N ASP A 80 1.81 20.25 0.76
CA ASP A 80 0.82 19.68 1.66
C ASP A 80 1.29 19.83 3.12
N VAL A 81 0.67 20.84 3.72
CA VAL A 81 0.46 21.19 5.13
C VAL A 81 0.96 20.17 6.17
N ASP A 82 1.89 20.68 6.98
CA ASP A 82 2.15 20.36 8.38
C ASP A 82 1.39 19.17 8.99
N SER A 83 2.08 18.05 9.10
CA SER A 83 2.02 17.23 10.29
C SER A 83 3.40 16.64 10.49
N LYS A 84 4.19 17.28 11.37
CA LYS A 84 5.42 16.75 11.96
C LYS A 84 5.20 15.33 12.51
N LYS A 85 5.22 14.32 11.64
CA LYS A 85 5.33 12.92 12.01
C LYS A 85 6.75 12.77 12.51
N ARG A 86 6.93 12.83 13.83
CA ARG A 86 8.20 12.47 14.49
C ARG A 86 8.64 11.14 13.86
N LYS A 87 9.69 11.16 13.04
CA LYS A 87 10.24 9.94 12.43
C LYS A 87 10.65 9.04 13.60
N MET A 88 9.83 8.05 13.97
CA MET A 88 10.22 7.07 14.99
C MET A 88 11.44 6.35 14.44
N ASN A 89 12.54 6.41 15.19
CA ASN A 89 13.76 5.73 14.82
C ASN A 89 13.47 4.21 14.82
N LYS A 90 13.96 3.49 13.81
CA LYS A 90 13.91 2.02 13.76
C LYS A 90 14.43 1.41 15.06
N ASN A 91 15.41 2.05 15.69
CA ASN A 91 15.97 1.62 16.96
C ASN A 91 14.95 1.73 18.12
N THR A 92 14.04 2.71 18.07
CA THR A 92 12.94 2.85 19.04
C THR A 92 11.88 1.77 18.84
N PHE A 93 11.56 1.42 17.58
CA PHE A 93 10.62 0.34 17.28
C PHE A 93 11.17 -1.04 17.65
N LEU A 94 12.45 -1.31 17.37
CA LEU A 94 13.10 -2.57 17.74
C LEU A 94 13.28 -2.72 19.26
N GLY A 95 13.40 -1.62 20.01
CA GLY A 95 13.44 -1.64 21.46
C GLY A 95 12.12 -2.08 22.09
N PHE A 96 10.99 -1.59 21.56
CA PHE A 96 9.65 -1.99 22.02
C PHE A 96 9.40 -3.49 21.88
N LEU A 97 9.83 -4.10 20.78
CA LEU A 97 9.69 -5.55 20.56
C LEU A 97 10.58 -6.41 21.46
N ARG A 98 11.56 -5.80 22.14
CA ARG A 98 12.56 -6.51 22.94
C ARG A 98 12.25 -6.45 24.44
N GLU A 99 11.39 -5.52 24.87
CA GLU A 99 10.94 -5.41 26.27
C GLU A 99 9.92 -6.49 26.66
N ASP A 100 9.27 -7.15 25.70
CA ASP A 100 8.28 -8.21 25.96
C ASP A 100 8.91 -9.60 26.24
N ASP A 101 10.22 -9.78 26.03
CA ASP A 101 10.90 -11.09 26.18
C ASP A 101 11.55 -11.31 27.57
N ASP A 102 11.63 -10.29 28.44
CA ASP A 102 12.31 -10.39 29.76
C ASP A 102 11.36 -10.67 30.95
N VAL A 103 10.17 -11.21 30.70
CA VAL A 103 9.25 -11.72 31.75
C VAL A 103 9.01 -13.22 31.61
N ASN A 104 10.06 -14.03 31.46
CA ASN A 104 9.94 -15.46 31.78
C ASN A 104 11.27 -16.16 32.14
N SER A 105 12.00 -15.63 33.11
CA SER A 105 13.09 -16.36 33.77
C SER A 105 13.02 -16.18 35.27
N TYR A 106 12.12 -16.94 35.91
CA TYR A 106 12.26 -17.31 37.31
C TYR A 106 12.48 -18.83 37.39
N PHE A 107 13.75 -19.23 37.34
CA PHE A 107 14.30 -20.23 38.25
C PHE A 107 15.25 -19.49 39.19
#